data_AF-A0A5K1JYI7-F1
#
_entry.id   AF-A0A5K1JYI7-F1
#
_cell.length_a   1.000
_cell.length_b   1.000
_cell.length_c   1.000
_cell.angle_alpha   90.00
_cell.angle_beta   90.00
_cell.angle_gamma   90.00
#
_symmetry.space_group_name_H-M   'P 1'
#
loop_
_entity.id
_entity.type
_entity.pdbx_description
1 polymer ?
#
loop_
_entity_poly.entity_id
_entity_poly.type
_entity_poly.pdbx_seq_one_letter_code
_entity_poly.pdbx_strand_id
1 'polypeptide(L)'
;MFNTPLLPGPLREFQYNLAGCIKPMLQEMKDHERQAGLVRKTPETTHRILCDDQVQRVLAGPSPRGRHVPDWAKAKKAVAEFSYIVPRISSGQEDGFRFLWSNNIPIIMERIGSRLKGRWTPEAFVKSYSGDEVAMIRCGLFAPRTERVTVQSFFNEFRRPSASRDDVVKVKDWPPSADFCEKFLEYFRDFMEAVPIPSYTRDNGFMNLAAHYPKSRSGCKSFKPDLGPKMYVATRDLHDQGSTPLHVDVTSAINLLVHVEPDDVEEPSEVGATWEIFRAVDAPLIRAYLRRKGHPSTDPIHAQDTYLTEDMLLELAQEHVKPFRISQALGEAVFIPAGCPHQVSNRRACIKIACDFLCVEGVEASNAVSAEFREIHREDVLQLDAMLWYSWQSVSQLLELCTEDDANQGTGPSRRERKRKASRETSKAKADNIRKKRQRKAEVNPGVYNSGTFQYWCPHPACAGSNRPPFDFNGVLSHLRGRHELVIDQSWRTLPTLSPDELVEEFKLKFS
;
A
#
# COMPACT_ATOMS: atom_id res chain seq x y z
N MET A 1 -11.76 -24.91 13.34
CA MET A 1 -10.99 -25.85 12.49
C MET A 1 -10.03 -25.02 11.66
N PHE A 2 -8.76 -24.91 12.05
CA PHE A 2 -7.72 -24.26 11.24
C PHE A 2 -6.88 -25.36 10.60
N ASN A 3 -7.30 -25.84 9.44
CA ASN A 3 -6.44 -26.65 8.58
C ASN A 3 -5.73 -25.70 7.62
N THR A 4 -4.45 -25.40 7.89
CA THR A 4 -3.55 -24.99 6.82
C THR A 4 -2.22 -25.69 7.04
N PRO A 5 -1.88 -26.61 6.13
CA PRO A 5 -0.58 -26.47 5.51
C PRO A 5 -0.71 -26.61 3.99
N LEU A 6 -0.49 -25.49 3.29
CA LEU A 6 -0.03 -25.52 1.91
C LEU A 6 1.10 -24.49 1.82
N LEU A 7 2.36 -24.91 1.68
CA LEU A 7 3.49 -23.96 1.63
C LEU A 7 4.64 -24.23 0.63
N PRO A 8 4.97 -25.42 0.14
CA PRO A 8 6.05 -25.51 -0.85
C PRO A 8 5.72 -24.90 -2.22
N GLY A 9 4.44 -24.84 -2.59
CA GLY A 9 3.96 -24.27 -3.87
C GLY A 9 3.88 -22.73 -3.84
N PRO A 10 3.03 -22.15 -2.98
CA PRO A 10 2.85 -20.69 -2.91
C PRO A 10 4.13 -19.90 -2.62
N LEU A 11 5.05 -20.44 -1.81
CA LEU A 11 6.34 -19.79 -1.54
C LEU A 11 7.27 -19.78 -2.76
N ARG A 12 7.25 -20.83 -3.58
CA ARG A 12 8.06 -20.90 -4.82
C ARG A 12 7.52 -19.92 -5.86
N GLU A 13 6.20 -19.89 -6.04
CA GLU A 13 5.53 -18.92 -6.91
C GLU A 13 5.83 -17.49 -6.47
N PHE A 14 5.71 -17.20 -5.16
CA PHE A 14 6.04 -15.90 -4.61
C PHE A 14 7.52 -15.52 -4.82
N GLN A 15 8.45 -16.45 -4.57
CA GLN A 15 9.87 -16.21 -4.84
C GLN A 15 10.11 -15.92 -6.32
N TYR A 16 9.50 -16.69 -7.22
CA TYR A 16 9.64 -16.53 -8.66
C TYR A 16 9.12 -15.17 -9.14
N ASN A 17 7.92 -14.77 -8.70
CA ASN A 17 7.34 -13.47 -9.04
C ASN A 17 8.20 -12.32 -8.47
N LEU A 18 8.66 -12.45 -7.22
CA LEU A 18 9.56 -11.47 -6.59
C LEU A 18 10.90 -11.36 -7.34
N ALA A 19 11.45 -12.49 -7.81
CA ALA A 19 12.65 -12.49 -8.63
C ALA A 19 12.42 -11.63 -9.87
N GLY A 20 11.32 -11.90 -10.56
CA GLY A 20 10.84 -11.17 -11.72
C GLY A 20 10.80 -9.65 -11.53
N CYS A 21 10.39 -9.17 -10.34
CA CYS A 21 10.38 -7.75 -10.01
C CYS A 21 11.79 -7.15 -9.76
N ILE A 22 12.75 -7.95 -9.31
CA ILE A 22 14.11 -7.47 -9.05
C ILE A 22 14.84 -7.20 -10.39
N LYS A 23 14.54 -7.90 -11.50
CA LYS A 23 15.25 -7.69 -12.79
C LYS A 23 15.18 -6.26 -13.32
N PRO A 24 13.98 -5.68 -13.49
CA PRO A 24 13.86 -4.39 -14.17
C PRO A 24 14.54 -3.28 -13.37
N MET A 25 14.43 -3.31 -12.05
CA MET A 25 15.13 -2.37 -11.16
C MET A 25 16.65 -2.56 -11.25
N LEU A 26 17.10 -3.82 -11.29
CA LEU A 26 18.48 -4.15 -11.63
C LEU A 26 18.85 -3.77 -13.07
N GLN A 27 17.96 -3.44 -13.98
CA GLN A 27 18.32 -2.97 -15.31
C GLN A 27 18.38 -1.43 -15.31
N GLU A 28 17.41 -0.76 -14.69
CA GLU A 28 17.36 0.69 -14.51
C GLU A 28 18.60 1.22 -13.80
N MET A 29 19.02 0.61 -12.69
CA MET A 29 20.27 1.00 -12.01
C MET A 29 21.51 0.83 -12.91
N LYS A 30 21.51 -0.17 -13.80
CA LYS A 30 22.58 -0.47 -14.76
C LYS A 30 22.65 0.65 -15.79
N ASP A 31 21.49 1.12 -16.22
CA ASP A 31 21.34 2.19 -17.20
C ASP A 31 21.68 3.54 -16.57
N HIS A 32 21.28 3.79 -15.32
CA HIS A 32 21.73 4.93 -14.51
C HIS A 32 23.24 4.93 -14.27
N GLU A 33 23.86 3.80 -13.91
CA GLU A 33 25.32 3.68 -13.75
C GLU A 33 26.05 3.93 -15.09
N ARG A 34 25.52 3.42 -16.21
CA ARG A 34 26.06 3.69 -17.54
C ARG A 34 25.92 5.17 -17.90
N GLN A 35 24.74 5.77 -17.68
CA GLN A 35 24.49 7.19 -17.91
C GLN A 35 25.39 8.06 -17.04
N ALA A 36 25.57 7.73 -15.76
CA ALA A 36 26.49 8.39 -14.83
C ALA A 36 27.96 8.28 -15.26
N GLY A 37 28.37 7.12 -15.81
CA GLY A 37 29.69 6.91 -16.42
C GLY A 37 29.88 7.63 -17.77
N LEU A 38 28.79 8.02 -18.43
CA LEU A 38 28.77 8.72 -19.72
C LEU A 38 28.67 10.26 -19.58
N VAL A 39 28.59 10.82 -18.36
CA VAL A 39 28.55 12.30 -18.11
C VAL A 39 29.88 13.03 -18.41
N ARG A 40 30.72 12.47 -19.28
CA ARG A 40 31.69 13.24 -20.07
C ARG A 40 31.52 12.95 -21.57
N LYS A 41 30.37 13.37 -22.14
CA LYS A 41 30.20 14.13 -23.40
C LYS A 41 28.82 13.88 -24.05
N THR A 42 27.89 14.84 -23.84
CA THR A 42 26.85 15.33 -24.79
C THR A 42 25.83 14.32 -25.37
N PRO A 43 24.75 14.75 -26.06
CA PRO A 43 23.44 14.88 -25.46
C PRO A 43 22.39 13.91 -26.04
N GLU A 44 21.28 13.79 -25.30
CA GLU A 44 19.94 13.40 -25.74
C GLU A 44 19.78 12.03 -26.41
N THR A 45 19.24 11.07 -25.65
CA THR A 45 18.58 9.90 -26.22
C THR A 45 17.23 9.70 -25.58
N THR A 46 16.22 9.92 -26.40
CA THR A 46 14.79 9.85 -26.15
C THR A 46 14.37 8.45 -25.71
N HIS A 47 13.79 8.30 -24.52
CA HIS A 47 13.07 7.09 -24.15
C HIS A 47 11.73 7.06 -24.92
N ARG A 48 11.57 6.03 -25.75
CA ARG A 48 10.32 5.71 -26.47
C ARG A 48 9.25 5.32 -25.46
N ILE A 49 8.36 6.26 -25.17
CA ILE A 49 7.03 6.00 -24.63
C ILE A 49 6.12 5.77 -25.83
N LEU A 50 5.56 4.55 -25.95
CA LEU A 50 4.32 4.32 -26.68
C LEU A 50 3.25 5.09 -25.88
N CYS A 51 2.58 6.16 -26.32
CA CYS A 51 2.04 6.51 -27.62
C CYS A 51 1.84 8.04 -27.67
N ASP A 52 2.79 8.77 -28.30
CA ASP A 52 2.61 10.21 -28.59
C ASP A 52 1.43 10.46 -29.55
N ASP A 53 1.03 9.46 -30.35
CA ASP A 53 0.04 9.65 -31.39
C ASP A 53 -1.41 9.80 -30.87
N GLN A 54 -1.72 9.28 -29.68
CA GLN A 54 -3.01 9.53 -29.00
C GLN A 54 -3.00 10.85 -28.24
N VAL A 55 -1.90 11.18 -27.57
CA VAL A 55 -1.75 12.45 -26.82
C VAL A 55 -1.76 13.64 -27.78
N GLN A 56 -1.06 13.55 -28.92
CA GLN A 56 -1.01 14.63 -29.92
C GLN A 56 -2.34 14.84 -30.66
N ARG A 57 -3.14 13.78 -30.88
CA ARG A 57 -4.49 13.91 -31.46
C ARG A 57 -5.47 14.59 -30.49
N VAL A 58 -5.32 14.38 -29.19
CA VAL A 58 -6.12 15.04 -28.14
C VAL A 58 -5.72 16.51 -27.95
N LEU A 59 -4.44 16.86 -28.12
CA LEU A 59 -3.96 18.24 -28.07
C LEU A 59 -4.47 19.13 -29.23
N ALA A 60 -4.97 18.53 -30.32
CA ALA A 60 -5.45 19.24 -31.51
C ALA A 60 -6.97 19.53 -31.53
N GLY A 61 -7.73 19.11 -30.51
CA GLY A 61 -9.18 19.30 -30.45
C GLY A 61 -9.60 20.73 -30.02
N PRO A 62 -10.64 21.33 -30.60
CA PRO A 62 -11.11 22.65 -30.19
C PRO A 62 -11.72 22.62 -28.78
N SER A 63 -11.34 23.60 -27.94
CA SER A 63 -11.90 23.81 -26.61
C SER A 63 -13.37 24.23 -26.68
N PRO A 64 -14.32 23.52 -26.04
CA PRO A 64 -15.72 23.93 -26.02
C PRO A 64 -15.90 25.17 -25.14
N ARG A 65 -16.20 26.31 -25.76
CA ARG A 65 -16.69 27.50 -25.05
C ARG A 65 -18.20 27.38 -24.87
N GLY A 66 -18.65 27.20 -23.63
CA GLY A 66 -20.06 27.32 -23.28
C GLY A 66 -20.38 26.69 -21.92
N ARG A 67 -20.66 27.51 -20.91
CA ARG A 67 -21.19 27.05 -19.62
C ARG A 67 -22.67 26.72 -19.78
N HIS A 68 -23.00 25.43 -19.89
CA HIS A 68 -24.34 24.93 -19.64
C HIS A 68 -24.33 24.32 -18.24
N VAL A 69 -25.15 24.84 -17.33
CA VAL A 69 -25.33 24.24 -16.00
C VAL A 69 -26.07 22.90 -16.21
N PRO A 70 -25.51 21.74 -15.84
CA PRO A 70 -26.19 20.47 -16.04
C PRO A 70 -27.32 20.29 -15.02
N ASP A 71 -28.37 19.59 -15.43
CA ASP A 71 -29.32 18.96 -14.52
C ASP A 71 -28.54 17.95 -13.66
N TRP A 72 -28.36 18.26 -12.37
CA TRP A 72 -27.49 17.51 -11.46
C TRP A 72 -27.88 16.04 -11.30
N ALA A 73 -29.16 15.70 -11.48
CA ALA A 73 -29.63 14.32 -11.42
C ALA A 73 -29.22 13.55 -12.69
N LYS A 74 -29.26 14.21 -13.85
CA LYS A 74 -28.75 13.66 -15.12
C LYS A 74 -27.23 13.56 -15.12
N ALA A 75 -26.52 14.54 -14.58
CA ALA A 75 -25.06 14.51 -14.45
C ALA A 75 -24.59 13.34 -13.58
N LYS A 76 -25.17 13.16 -12.39
CA LYS A 76 -24.86 12.01 -11.52
C LYS A 76 -25.13 10.67 -12.17
N LYS A 77 -26.27 10.55 -12.87
CA LYS A 77 -26.61 9.34 -13.62
C LYS A 77 -25.61 9.08 -14.76
N ALA A 78 -25.22 10.12 -15.50
CA ALA A 78 -24.24 10.00 -16.58
C ALA A 78 -22.85 9.59 -16.08
N VAL A 79 -22.37 10.13 -14.95
CA VAL A 79 -21.08 9.69 -14.37
C VAL A 79 -21.16 8.27 -13.82
N ALA A 80 -22.28 7.87 -13.20
CA ALA A 80 -22.49 6.49 -12.75
C ALA A 80 -22.52 5.49 -13.92
N GLU A 81 -23.15 5.86 -15.04
CA GLU A 81 -23.12 5.10 -16.29
C GLU A 81 -21.72 5.08 -16.95
N PHE A 82 -20.87 6.06 -16.60
CA PHE A 82 -19.49 6.19 -17.09
C PHE A 82 -18.43 5.80 -16.05
N SER A 83 -18.74 4.82 -15.20
CA SER A 83 -17.79 4.25 -14.24
C SER A 83 -17.56 2.77 -14.52
N TYR A 84 -16.38 2.25 -14.20
CA TYR A 84 -16.12 0.81 -14.23
C TYR A 84 -16.89 0.09 -13.13
N ILE A 85 -17.22 -1.19 -13.36
CA ILE A 85 -17.81 -2.05 -12.35
C ILE A 85 -16.78 -2.30 -11.26
N VAL A 86 -17.17 -2.07 -10.00
CA VAL A 86 -16.31 -2.35 -8.86
C VAL A 86 -16.63 -3.75 -8.33
N PRO A 87 -15.68 -4.71 -8.36
CA PRO A 87 -15.90 -6.03 -7.79
C PRO A 87 -16.03 -5.94 -6.26
N ARG A 88 -17.00 -6.70 -5.75
CA ARG A 88 -17.27 -6.84 -4.32
C ARG A 88 -16.94 -8.26 -3.91
N ILE A 89 -16.09 -8.40 -2.91
CA ILE A 89 -15.55 -9.69 -2.47
C ILE A 89 -15.89 -9.89 -0.99
N SER A 90 -16.18 -11.13 -0.62
CA SER A 90 -16.40 -11.54 0.76
C SER A 90 -15.20 -12.31 1.32
N SER A 91 -15.19 -12.43 2.66
CA SER A 91 -14.21 -13.25 3.37
C SER A 91 -14.16 -14.68 2.83
N GLY A 92 -12.96 -15.18 2.49
CA GLY A 92 -12.76 -16.54 1.98
C GLY A 92 -12.57 -16.66 0.46
N GLN A 93 -12.76 -15.58 -0.31
CA GLN A 93 -12.53 -15.55 -1.76
C GLN A 93 -11.12 -15.04 -2.11
N GLU A 94 -10.07 -15.59 -1.48
CA GLU A 94 -8.69 -15.11 -1.65
C GLU A 94 -8.17 -15.28 -3.09
N ASP A 95 -8.53 -16.36 -3.77
CA ASP A 95 -8.08 -16.59 -5.16
C ASP A 95 -8.73 -15.60 -6.12
N GLY A 96 -10.00 -15.29 -5.89
CA GLY A 96 -10.71 -14.25 -6.61
C GLY A 96 -10.12 -12.85 -6.37
N PHE A 97 -9.70 -12.56 -5.13
CA PHE A 97 -8.92 -11.37 -4.83
C PHE A 97 -7.63 -11.33 -5.64
N ARG A 98 -6.81 -12.40 -5.63
CA ARG A 98 -5.53 -12.46 -6.38
C ARG A 98 -5.73 -12.26 -7.89
N PHE A 99 -6.79 -12.87 -8.45
CA PHE A 99 -7.12 -12.71 -9.87
C PHE A 99 -7.40 -11.23 -10.23
N LEU A 100 -8.26 -10.56 -9.47
CA LEU A 100 -8.57 -9.14 -9.72
C LEU A 100 -7.37 -8.24 -9.41
N TRP A 101 -6.65 -8.53 -8.33
CA TRP A 101 -5.53 -7.73 -7.84
C TRP A 101 -4.33 -7.74 -8.79
N SER A 102 -4.01 -8.89 -9.37
CA SER A 102 -2.97 -9.03 -10.39
C SER A 102 -3.27 -8.25 -11.68
N ASN A 103 -4.53 -7.86 -11.90
CA ASN A 103 -4.97 -7.01 -13.00
C ASN A 103 -5.20 -5.54 -12.60
N ASN A 104 -4.67 -5.11 -11.44
CA ASN A 104 -4.75 -3.72 -10.97
C ASN A 104 -6.20 -3.21 -10.79
N ILE A 105 -7.14 -4.10 -10.47
CA ILE A 105 -8.55 -3.75 -10.24
C ILE A 105 -8.76 -3.40 -8.75
N PRO A 106 -9.29 -2.21 -8.42
CA PRO A 106 -9.72 -1.87 -7.06
C PRO A 106 -10.86 -2.78 -6.59
N ILE A 107 -10.87 -3.12 -5.29
CA ILE A 107 -11.79 -4.11 -4.73
C ILE A 107 -12.47 -3.54 -3.48
N ILE A 108 -13.76 -3.80 -3.34
CA ILE A 108 -14.46 -3.60 -2.06
C ILE A 108 -14.55 -4.96 -1.37
N MET A 109 -14.06 -5.05 -0.14
CA MET A 109 -14.30 -6.19 0.73
C MET A 109 -15.39 -5.90 1.75
N GLU A 110 -16.44 -6.70 1.71
CA GLU A 110 -17.63 -6.52 2.53
C GLU A 110 -17.51 -7.19 3.90
N ARG A 111 -18.33 -6.72 4.85
CA ARG A 111 -18.54 -7.35 6.16
C ARG A 111 -17.25 -7.51 6.99
N ILE A 112 -16.35 -6.55 6.88
CA ILE A 112 -15.12 -6.53 7.69
C ILE A 112 -15.39 -5.94 9.08
N GLY A 113 -16.33 -5.00 9.18
CA GLY A 113 -16.70 -4.36 10.45
C GLY A 113 -17.03 -5.35 11.58
N SER A 114 -17.67 -6.49 11.27
CA SER A 114 -17.98 -7.51 12.28
C SER A 114 -16.76 -8.24 12.86
N ARG A 115 -15.58 -8.07 12.27
CA ARG A 115 -14.32 -8.63 12.76
C ARG A 115 -13.63 -7.74 13.79
N LEU A 116 -13.94 -6.44 13.80
CA LEU A 116 -13.42 -5.49 14.78
C LEU A 116 -14.11 -5.76 16.12
N LYS A 117 -13.30 -6.00 17.15
CA LYS A 117 -13.77 -6.25 18.52
C LYS A 117 -13.70 -4.96 19.36
N GLY A 118 -12.86 -4.02 18.96
CA GLY A 118 -12.67 -2.72 19.59
C GLY A 118 -13.82 -1.76 19.33
N ARG A 119 -13.95 -0.73 20.17
CA ARG A 119 -14.95 0.34 20.00
C ARG A 119 -14.35 1.51 19.25
N TRP A 120 -14.56 1.57 17.93
CA TRP A 120 -14.00 2.61 17.06
C TRP A 120 -14.85 3.90 17.01
N THR A 121 -15.38 4.33 18.15
CA THR A 121 -16.36 5.43 18.26
C THR A 121 -15.72 6.69 18.89
N PRO A 122 -16.20 7.91 18.58
CA PRO A 122 -15.79 9.13 19.27
C PRO A 122 -15.80 9.01 20.80
N GLU A 123 -16.83 8.42 21.39
CA GLU A 123 -16.95 8.26 22.84
C GLU A 123 -15.80 7.44 23.43
N ALA A 124 -15.41 6.36 22.74
CA ALA A 124 -14.30 5.51 23.16
C ALA A 124 -12.96 6.25 23.05
N PHE A 125 -12.76 7.02 21.97
CA PHE A 125 -11.57 7.84 21.82
C PHE A 125 -11.50 8.94 22.87
N VAL A 126 -12.59 9.67 23.10
CA VAL A 126 -12.65 10.71 24.15
C VAL A 126 -12.42 10.10 25.53
N LYS A 127 -13.00 8.93 25.84
CA LYS A 127 -12.81 8.27 27.14
C LYS A 127 -11.33 7.98 27.44
N SER A 128 -10.56 7.56 26.43
CA SER A 128 -9.16 7.13 26.62
C SER A 128 -8.15 8.25 26.36
N TYR A 129 -8.49 9.24 25.54
CA TYR A 129 -7.53 10.22 25.02
C TYR A 129 -8.02 11.68 25.11
N SER A 130 -9.05 12.00 25.89
CA SER A 130 -9.69 13.33 25.94
C SER A 130 -8.73 14.51 26.00
N GLY A 131 -7.66 14.39 26.80
CA GLY A 131 -6.66 15.44 27.03
C GLY A 131 -5.51 15.49 26.03
N ASP A 132 -5.41 14.54 25.10
CA ASP A 132 -4.40 14.61 24.04
C ASP A 132 -4.67 15.82 23.13
N GLU A 133 -3.60 16.49 22.70
CA GLU A 133 -3.71 17.58 21.72
C GLU A 133 -3.66 17.04 20.28
N VAL A 134 -4.49 17.61 19.43
CA VAL A 134 -4.57 17.30 18.00
C VAL A 134 -4.61 18.57 17.17
N ALA A 135 -4.11 18.48 15.94
CA ALA A 135 -4.26 19.53 14.95
C ALA A 135 -5.59 19.33 14.20
N MET A 136 -6.58 20.19 14.47
CA MET A 136 -7.84 20.22 13.73
C MET A 136 -7.71 21.20 12.57
N ILE A 137 -8.03 20.74 11.37
CA ILE A 137 -8.08 21.56 10.16
C ILE A 137 -9.54 21.85 9.85
N ARG A 138 -9.89 23.14 9.78
CA ARG A 138 -11.18 23.65 9.30
C ARG A 138 -11.04 24.07 7.84
N CYS A 139 -11.80 23.44 6.96
CA CYS A 139 -11.88 23.75 5.53
C CYS A 139 -13.26 24.36 5.25
N GLY A 140 -13.32 25.60 4.80
CA GLY A 140 -14.58 26.29 4.49
C GLY A 140 -14.47 27.07 3.19
N LEU A 141 -15.25 28.15 3.04
CA LEU A 141 -15.18 29.04 1.86
C LEU A 141 -13.83 29.79 1.74
N PHE A 142 -13.07 29.86 2.82
CA PHE A 142 -11.77 30.53 2.89
C PHE A 142 -10.64 29.51 3.06
N ALA A 143 -9.39 30.00 2.94
CA ALA A 143 -8.20 29.18 3.12
C ALA A 143 -8.26 28.31 4.39
N PRO A 144 -7.82 27.04 4.33
CA PRO A 144 -7.85 26.14 5.48
C PRO A 144 -7.17 26.73 6.71
N ARG A 145 -7.79 26.55 7.88
CA ARG A 145 -7.25 27.00 9.17
C ARG A 145 -6.93 25.79 10.04
N THR A 146 -5.72 25.77 10.61
CA THR A 146 -5.29 24.71 11.52
C THR A 146 -5.24 25.26 12.94
N GLU A 147 -5.92 24.58 13.87
CA GLU A 147 -5.93 24.91 15.29
C GLU A 147 -5.52 23.71 16.13
N ARG A 148 -4.81 23.98 17.23
CA ARG A 148 -4.50 22.95 18.24
C ARG A 148 -5.64 22.89 19.24
N VAL A 149 -6.27 21.73 19.36
CA VAL A 149 -7.41 21.48 20.23
C VAL A 149 -7.22 20.15 20.95
N THR A 150 -7.98 19.91 22.00
CA THR A 150 -8.00 18.58 22.65
C THR A 150 -8.80 17.59 21.81
N VAL A 151 -8.51 16.29 21.93
CA VAL A 151 -9.31 15.21 21.32
C VAL A 151 -10.79 15.35 21.68
N GLN A 152 -11.10 15.70 22.94
CA GLN A 152 -12.47 15.96 23.36
C GLN A 152 -13.12 17.12 22.59
N SER A 153 -12.41 18.24 22.44
CA SER A 153 -12.92 19.40 21.70
C SER A 153 -13.12 19.08 20.22
N PHE A 154 -12.19 18.34 19.61
CA PHE A 154 -12.32 17.87 18.23
C PHE A 154 -13.57 17.00 18.05
N PHE A 155 -13.78 16.00 18.91
CA PHE A 155 -14.93 15.09 18.76
C PHE A 155 -16.27 15.76 19.10
N ASN A 156 -16.29 16.81 19.91
CA ASN A 156 -17.48 17.65 20.06
C ASN A 156 -17.86 18.34 18.75
N GLU A 157 -16.87 18.87 18.02
CA GLU A 157 -17.09 19.50 16.71
C GLU A 157 -17.43 18.47 15.62
N PHE A 158 -16.77 17.31 15.63
CA PHE A 158 -17.00 16.21 14.68
C PHE A 158 -18.44 15.70 14.69
N ARG A 159 -19.06 15.68 15.88
CA ARG A 159 -20.43 15.20 16.11
C ARG A 159 -21.50 16.27 15.98
N ARG A 160 -21.10 17.52 15.73
CA ARG A 160 -22.04 18.63 15.61
C ARG A 160 -22.85 18.45 14.31
N PRO A 161 -24.19 18.61 14.36
CA PRO A 161 -25.09 18.49 13.21
C PRO A 161 -24.57 19.11 11.92
N SER A 162 -24.58 18.37 10.81
CA SER A 162 -24.09 18.84 9.50
C SER A 162 -24.76 20.16 9.09
N ALA A 163 -26.07 20.29 9.33
CA ALA A 163 -26.86 21.49 9.00
C ALA A 163 -26.45 22.75 9.78
N SER A 164 -25.70 22.58 10.88
CA SER A 164 -25.23 23.70 11.70
C SER A 164 -23.81 24.15 11.34
N ARG A 165 -23.16 23.51 10.35
CA ARG A 165 -21.74 23.69 10.03
C ARG A 165 -21.57 24.33 8.65
N ASP A 166 -20.76 25.39 8.62
CA ASP A 166 -20.33 26.06 7.38
C ASP A 166 -18.93 25.61 6.93
N ASP A 167 -18.32 24.68 7.67
CA ASP A 167 -16.98 24.16 7.42
C ASP A 167 -16.95 22.62 7.48
N VAL A 168 -15.87 22.04 6.96
CA VAL A 168 -15.48 20.63 7.14
C VAL A 168 -14.33 20.62 8.16
N VAL A 169 -14.45 19.81 9.21
CA VAL A 169 -13.37 19.60 10.17
C VAL A 169 -12.73 18.25 9.93
N LYS A 170 -11.41 18.21 9.94
CA LYS A 170 -10.62 16.98 9.86
C LYS A 170 -9.45 17.02 10.83
N VAL A 171 -9.07 15.87 11.36
CA VAL A 171 -7.87 15.74 12.18
C VAL A 171 -6.66 15.49 11.30
N LYS A 172 -5.53 16.14 11.60
CA LYS A 172 -4.26 15.91 10.92
C LYS A 172 -3.39 14.97 11.74
N ASP A 173 -2.88 13.92 11.10
CA ASP A 173 -1.84 13.02 11.62
C ASP A 173 -2.12 12.51 13.05
N TRP A 174 -3.38 12.15 13.34
CA TRP A 174 -3.79 11.61 14.65
C TRP A 174 -4.47 10.24 14.54
N PRO A 175 -3.98 9.23 15.28
CA PRO A 175 -2.72 9.22 16.01
C PRO A 175 -1.50 9.44 15.11
N PRO A 176 -0.41 10.04 15.60
CA PRO A 176 0.85 10.09 14.86
C PRO A 176 1.27 8.67 14.48
N SER A 177 1.60 8.44 13.21
CA SER A 177 1.84 7.09 12.67
C SER A 177 2.97 6.35 13.40
N ALA A 178 4.02 7.08 13.81
CA ALA A 178 5.13 6.55 14.62
C ALA A 178 4.71 5.99 15.98
N ASP A 179 3.59 6.48 16.54
CA ASP A 179 3.12 6.15 17.88
C ASP A 179 1.91 5.22 17.87
N PHE A 180 1.32 4.89 16.70
CA PHE A 180 0.07 4.13 16.65
C PHE A 180 0.22 2.75 17.29
N CYS A 181 1.32 2.05 17.00
CA CYS A 181 1.59 0.72 17.55
C CYS A 181 2.00 0.74 19.05
N GLU A 182 2.36 1.90 19.60
CA GLU A 182 2.77 2.05 21.01
C GLU A 182 1.64 2.65 21.86
N LYS A 183 1.14 3.84 21.49
CA LYS A 183 0.13 4.62 22.22
C LYS A 183 -1.30 4.13 21.97
N PHE A 184 -1.58 3.55 20.80
CA PHE A 184 -2.91 3.04 20.40
C PHE A 184 -2.90 1.53 20.20
N LEU A 185 -2.10 0.82 21.02
CA LEU A 185 -1.82 -0.61 20.86
C LEU A 185 -3.07 -1.51 20.84
N GLU A 186 -4.13 -1.17 21.57
CA GLU A 186 -5.40 -1.91 21.53
C GLU A 186 -6.06 -1.82 20.14
N TYR A 187 -6.19 -0.61 19.61
CA TYR A 187 -6.72 -0.34 18.28
C TYR A 187 -5.83 -0.92 17.18
N PHE A 188 -4.51 -0.85 17.35
CA PHE A 188 -3.54 -1.47 16.44
C PHE A 188 -3.76 -2.98 16.34
N ARG A 189 -3.85 -3.67 17.48
CA ARG A 189 -4.07 -5.12 17.52
C ARG A 189 -5.42 -5.50 16.94
N ASP A 190 -6.47 -4.77 17.29
CA ASP A 190 -7.81 -5.01 16.78
C ASP A 190 -7.88 -4.85 15.26
N PHE A 191 -7.29 -3.78 14.72
CA PHE A 191 -7.21 -3.56 13.27
C PHE A 191 -6.38 -4.66 12.58
N MET A 192 -5.18 -4.97 13.05
CA MET A 192 -4.32 -6.00 12.45
C MET A 192 -4.94 -7.40 12.55
N GLU A 193 -5.75 -7.69 13.57
CA GLU A 193 -6.49 -8.94 13.66
C GLU A 193 -7.66 -8.97 12.65
N ALA A 194 -8.37 -7.86 12.48
CA ALA A 194 -9.55 -7.78 11.62
C ALA A 194 -9.24 -7.63 10.12
N VAL A 195 -8.11 -7.01 9.77
CA VAL A 195 -7.77 -6.62 8.39
C VAL A 195 -7.85 -7.82 7.43
N PRO A 196 -8.58 -7.68 6.30
CA PRO A 196 -8.78 -8.77 5.35
C PRO A 196 -7.55 -9.06 4.49
N ILE A 197 -7.56 -10.22 3.83
CA ILE A 197 -6.44 -10.75 3.04
C ILE A 197 -5.13 -10.65 3.83
N PRO A 198 -5.05 -11.31 5.01
CA PRO A 198 -3.97 -11.10 5.96
C PRO A 198 -2.59 -11.50 5.42
N SER A 199 -2.54 -12.34 4.38
CA SER A 199 -1.29 -12.66 3.67
C SER A 199 -0.68 -11.44 2.99
N TYR A 200 -1.48 -10.48 2.52
CA TYR A 200 -1.04 -9.24 1.85
C TYR A 200 -0.98 -8.04 2.80
N THR A 201 -1.96 -7.90 3.69
CA THR A 201 -2.20 -6.63 4.41
C THR A 201 -1.54 -6.57 5.78
N ARG A 202 -1.38 -7.70 6.49
CA ARG A 202 -0.80 -7.68 7.83
C ARG A 202 0.70 -7.36 7.79
N ASP A 203 1.17 -6.80 8.90
CA ASP A 203 2.60 -6.55 9.16
C ASP A 203 3.45 -7.84 9.26
N ASN A 204 2.79 -9.00 9.35
CA ASN A 204 3.37 -10.34 9.34
C ASN A 204 2.87 -11.20 8.15
N GLY A 205 2.18 -10.59 7.17
CA GLY A 205 1.68 -11.27 5.98
C GLY A 205 2.83 -11.67 5.06
N PHE A 206 2.88 -12.94 4.64
CA PHE A 206 4.01 -13.44 3.84
C PHE A 206 4.02 -12.96 2.38
N MET A 207 2.90 -12.42 1.86
CA MET A 207 2.85 -11.75 0.56
C MET A 207 3.12 -10.24 0.69
N ASN A 208 3.20 -9.72 1.92
CA ASN A 208 3.58 -8.35 2.21
C ASN A 208 5.11 -8.25 2.27
N LEU A 209 5.72 -7.69 1.23
CA LEU A 209 7.16 -7.45 1.14
C LEU A 209 7.69 -6.65 2.35
N ALA A 210 6.88 -5.75 2.91
CA ALA A 210 7.25 -5.01 4.10
C ALA A 210 7.33 -5.87 5.38
N ALA A 211 6.67 -7.03 5.44
CA ALA A 211 6.73 -7.95 6.58
C ALA A 211 8.08 -8.68 6.69
N HIS A 212 8.81 -8.76 5.58
CA HIS A 212 10.13 -9.38 5.52
C HIS A 212 11.27 -8.44 5.93
N TYR A 213 10.97 -7.15 6.14
CA TYR A 213 11.96 -6.20 6.62
C TYR A 213 12.49 -6.62 8.00
N PRO A 214 13.81 -6.53 8.26
CA PRO A 214 14.37 -6.98 9.53
C PRO A 214 13.74 -6.25 10.71
N LYS A 215 13.23 -7.03 11.68
CA LYS A 215 12.75 -6.46 12.94
C LYS A 215 13.93 -5.86 13.68
N SER A 216 13.75 -4.65 14.20
CA SER A 216 14.78 -4.01 15.00
C SER A 216 15.17 -4.88 16.19
N ARG A 217 16.48 -5.07 16.40
CA ARG A 217 16.97 -5.71 17.63
C ARG A 217 16.74 -4.74 18.78
N SER A 218 16.19 -5.26 19.88
CA SER A 218 15.84 -4.55 21.12
C SER A 218 16.78 -3.36 21.40
N GLY A 219 16.24 -2.14 21.27
CA GLY A 219 16.92 -0.87 21.57
C GLY A 219 17.35 -0.03 20.36
N CYS A 220 17.28 -0.54 19.12
CA CYS A 220 17.56 0.27 17.92
C CYS A 220 16.25 0.74 17.24
N LYS A 221 16.26 1.87 16.55
CA LYS A 221 15.11 2.32 15.74
C LYS A 221 15.05 1.47 14.46
N SER A 222 13.89 0.91 14.14
CA SER A 222 13.69 0.23 12.86
C SER A 222 13.84 1.25 11.73
N PHE A 223 14.64 0.94 10.71
CA PHE A 223 14.69 1.73 9.47
C PHE A 223 13.60 1.31 8.48
N LYS A 224 12.69 0.42 8.89
CA LYS A 224 11.54 0.04 8.08
C LYS A 224 10.71 1.29 7.79
N PRO A 225 10.45 1.61 6.51
CA PRO A 225 9.48 2.62 6.11
C PRO A 225 8.12 2.42 6.77
N ASP A 226 7.51 3.53 7.18
CA ASP A 226 6.22 3.51 7.85
C ASP A 226 5.09 3.37 6.83
N LEU A 227 4.46 2.19 6.83
CA LEU A 227 3.30 1.85 6.02
C LEU A 227 1.99 1.91 6.85
N GLY A 228 2.02 2.58 7.99
CA GLY A 228 0.88 2.72 8.88
C GLY A 228 0.76 1.60 9.93
N PRO A 229 -0.42 1.47 10.57
CA PRO A 229 -1.71 2.05 10.16
C PRO A 229 -1.86 3.55 10.45
N LYS A 230 -2.78 4.20 9.73
CA LYS A 230 -3.11 5.64 9.83
C LYS A 230 -4.61 5.83 9.92
N MET A 231 -5.05 6.72 10.82
CA MET A 231 -6.47 7.02 11.00
C MET A 231 -6.84 8.34 10.33
N TYR A 232 -8.01 8.36 9.69
CA TYR A 232 -8.57 9.51 9.00
C TYR A 232 -9.92 9.83 9.62
N VAL A 233 -10.02 10.98 10.27
CA VAL A 233 -11.24 11.44 10.93
C VAL A 233 -11.64 12.78 10.35
N ALA A 234 -12.80 12.82 9.69
CA ALA A 234 -13.30 14.03 9.07
C ALA A 234 -14.83 14.02 9.01
N THR A 235 -15.42 15.20 9.09
CA THR A 235 -16.87 15.36 8.93
C THR A 235 -17.32 15.16 7.48
N ARG A 236 -18.62 15.25 7.23
CA ARG A 236 -19.22 15.33 5.90
C ARG A 236 -18.60 16.46 5.09
N ASP A 237 -18.32 16.20 3.82
CA ASP A 237 -17.83 17.21 2.88
C ASP A 237 -18.97 18.08 2.34
N LEU A 238 -18.61 19.32 1.99
CA LEU A 238 -19.49 20.30 1.34
C LEU A 238 -19.28 20.24 -0.19
N HIS A 239 -20.25 20.75 -0.96
CA HIS A 239 -20.27 20.65 -2.44
C HIS A 239 -18.91 20.95 -3.11
N ASP A 240 -18.54 20.10 -4.08
CA ASP A 240 -17.30 20.14 -4.86
C ASP A 240 -15.99 20.11 -4.06
N GLN A 241 -16.05 19.69 -2.79
CA GLN A 241 -14.88 19.44 -1.94
C GLN A 241 -14.75 17.95 -1.61
N GLY A 242 -13.51 17.51 -1.46
CA GLY A 242 -13.18 16.17 -0.99
C GLY A 242 -12.34 16.22 0.28
N SER A 243 -12.71 15.40 1.25
CA SER A 243 -11.95 15.16 2.47
C SER A 243 -10.51 14.73 2.16
N THR A 244 -10.34 13.99 1.05
CA THR A 244 -9.06 13.60 0.47
C THR A 244 -9.02 14.03 -1.01
N PRO A 245 -8.21 15.05 -1.37
CA PRO A 245 -7.98 15.44 -2.76
C PRO A 245 -7.40 14.31 -3.61
N LEU A 246 -7.40 14.51 -4.93
CA LEU A 246 -6.79 13.60 -5.89
C LEU A 246 -5.30 13.45 -5.59
N HIS A 247 -4.86 12.21 -5.40
CA HIS A 247 -3.46 11.86 -5.18
C HIS A 247 -3.20 10.42 -5.63
N VAL A 248 -1.94 10.00 -5.56
CA VAL A 248 -1.52 8.63 -5.80
C VAL A 248 -0.63 8.16 -4.66
N ASP A 249 -0.83 6.91 -4.24
CA ASP A 249 0.03 6.27 -3.23
C ASP A 249 1.14 5.47 -3.92
N VAL A 250 2.33 5.50 -3.30
CA VAL A 250 3.48 4.73 -3.78
C VAL A 250 3.20 3.23 -3.67
N THR A 251 2.63 2.81 -2.54
CA THR A 251 2.30 1.42 -2.25
C THR A 251 0.81 1.16 -2.44
N SER A 252 0.42 -0.10 -2.40
CA SER A 252 -1.00 -0.43 -2.31
C SER A 252 -1.54 -0.07 -0.94
N ALA A 253 -2.84 0.18 -0.84
CA ALA A 253 -3.48 0.56 0.41
C ALA A 253 -4.78 -0.21 0.63
N ILE A 254 -5.15 -0.35 1.90
CA ILE A 254 -6.47 -0.77 2.32
C ILE A 254 -7.04 0.29 3.25
N ASN A 255 -8.26 0.73 3.00
CA ASN A 255 -8.99 1.68 3.84
C ASN A 255 -10.29 1.05 4.37
N LEU A 256 -10.42 0.93 5.68
CA LEU A 256 -11.60 0.40 6.36
C LEU A 256 -12.38 1.53 7.02
N LEU A 257 -13.67 1.65 6.69
CA LEU A 257 -14.58 2.58 7.34
C LEU A 257 -15.11 1.97 8.64
N VAL A 258 -14.66 2.50 9.78
CA VAL A 258 -14.90 1.90 11.12
C VAL A 258 -15.98 2.60 11.92
N HIS A 259 -16.32 3.83 11.57
CA HIS A 259 -17.41 4.57 12.20
C HIS A 259 -17.99 5.61 11.25
N VAL A 260 -19.31 5.80 11.35
CA VAL A 260 -20.08 6.82 10.65
C VAL A 260 -21.01 7.47 11.68
N GLU A 261 -20.98 8.80 11.78
CA GLU A 261 -21.94 9.49 12.64
C GLU A 261 -23.37 9.40 12.08
N PRO A 262 -24.37 9.25 12.96
CA PRO A 262 -25.75 9.61 12.67
C PRO A 262 -25.81 10.97 11.96
N ASP A 263 -26.57 11.05 10.86
CA ASP A 263 -26.81 12.32 10.16
C ASP A 263 -28.25 12.73 10.44
N ASP A 264 -28.51 14.03 10.49
CA ASP A 264 -29.83 14.59 10.87
C ASP A 264 -30.81 14.64 9.69
N VAL A 265 -30.58 13.84 8.66
CA VAL A 265 -31.43 13.75 7.45
C VAL A 265 -32.49 12.67 7.60
N GLU A 266 -33.71 12.97 7.11
CA GLU A 266 -34.90 12.12 7.24
C GLU A 266 -34.72 10.71 6.65
N GLU A 267 -33.85 10.55 5.64
CA GLU A 267 -33.43 9.26 5.09
C GLU A 267 -31.91 9.10 5.20
N PRO A 268 -31.41 8.44 6.26
CA PRO A 268 -29.99 8.25 6.45
C PRO A 268 -29.43 7.29 5.38
N SER A 269 -28.62 7.83 4.46
CA SER A 269 -27.85 7.02 3.53
C SER A 269 -26.91 6.08 4.29
N GLU A 270 -26.87 4.79 3.93
CA GLU A 270 -25.91 3.82 4.48
C GLU A 270 -24.46 4.11 4.03
N VAL A 271 -24.29 4.99 3.05
CA VAL A 271 -22.99 5.38 2.49
C VAL A 271 -22.30 6.39 3.40
N GLY A 272 -21.14 6.02 3.92
CA GLY A 272 -20.28 6.94 4.68
C GLY A 272 -19.42 7.81 3.77
N ALA A 273 -18.82 7.23 2.72
CA ALA A 273 -17.93 7.93 1.81
C ALA A 273 -18.09 7.46 0.35
N THR A 274 -17.83 8.37 -0.59
CA THR A 274 -17.69 8.06 -2.01
C THR A 274 -16.23 8.15 -2.41
N TRP A 275 -15.76 7.19 -3.19
CA TRP A 275 -14.42 7.19 -3.79
C TRP A 275 -14.53 7.23 -5.30
N GLU A 276 -13.59 7.95 -5.91
CA GLU A 276 -13.24 7.78 -7.31
C GLU A 276 -11.80 7.27 -7.37
N ILE A 277 -11.60 6.08 -7.92
CA ILE A 277 -10.28 5.48 -8.13
C ILE A 277 -10.09 5.31 -9.65
N PHE A 278 -9.01 5.83 -10.20
CA PHE A 278 -8.68 5.70 -11.62
C PHE A 278 -7.64 4.61 -11.82
N ARG A 279 -7.56 4.06 -13.03
CA ARG A 279 -6.49 3.11 -13.35
C ARG A 279 -5.15 3.84 -13.33
N ALA A 280 -4.09 3.16 -12.90
CA ALA A 280 -2.74 3.73 -12.93
C ALA A 280 -2.34 4.26 -14.32
N VAL A 281 -2.75 3.55 -15.38
CA VAL A 281 -2.47 3.94 -16.78
C VAL A 281 -3.15 5.24 -17.23
N ASP A 282 -4.19 5.69 -16.52
CA ASP A 282 -4.92 6.91 -16.87
C ASP A 282 -4.30 8.17 -16.20
N ALA A 283 -3.35 8.00 -15.28
CA ALA A 283 -2.73 9.12 -14.55
C ALA A 283 -2.10 10.20 -15.46
N PRO A 284 -1.37 9.87 -16.55
CA PRO A 284 -0.84 10.87 -17.47
C PRO A 284 -1.93 11.71 -18.16
N LEU A 285 -3.07 11.10 -18.50
CA LEU A 285 -4.20 11.78 -19.12
C LEU A 285 -4.86 12.76 -18.14
N ILE A 286 -5.03 12.35 -16.89
CA ILE A 286 -5.57 13.22 -15.82
C ILE A 286 -4.64 14.42 -15.59
N ARG A 287 -3.32 14.20 -15.53
CA ARG A 287 -2.34 15.30 -15.43
C ARG A 287 -2.45 16.26 -16.61
N ALA A 288 -2.55 15.76 -17.84
CA ALA A 288 -2.69 16.58 -19.03
C ALA A 288 -3.99 17.42 -19.00
N TYR A 289 -5.10 16.80 -18.59
CA TYR A 289 -6.37 17.45 -18.39
C TYR A 289 -6.28 18.59 -17.36
N LEU A 290 -5.71 18.33 -16.18
CA LEU A 290 -5.54 19.35 -15.13
C LEU A 290 -4.65 20.51 -15.59
N ARG A 291 -3.57 20.24 -16.35
CA ARG A 291 -2.75 21.29 -16.96
C ARG A 291 -3.55 22.14 -17.96
N ARG A 292 -4.40 21.53 -18.79
CA ARG A 292 -5.29 22.28 -19.70
C ARG A 292 -6.31 23.14 -18.95
N LYS A 293 -6.74 22.71 -17.76
CA LYS A 293 -7.57 23.50 -16.84
C LYS A 293 -6.80 24.61 -16.12
N GLY A 294 -5.50 24.73 -16.35
CA GLY A 294 -4.66 25.81 -15.80
C GLY A 294 -4.08 25.51 -14.41
N HIS A 295 -3.96 24.22 -14.03
CA HIS A 295 -3.35 23.86 -12.75
C HIS A 295 -1.89 24.36 -12.65
N PRO A 296 -1.49 25.03 -11.55
CA PRO A 296 -0.21 25.72 -11.47
C PRO A 296 0.98 24.81 -11.13
N SER A 297 0.75 23.64 -10.53
CA SER A 297 1.81 22.70 -10.14
C SER A 297 2.50 22.04 -11.34
N THR A 298 3.78 21.72 -11.16
CA THR A 298 4.57 20.88 -12.10
C THR A 298 3.94 19.51 -12.30
N ASP A 299 3.49 18.89 -11.21
CA ASP A 299 2.66 17.69 -11.19
C ASP A 299 1.35 17.96 -10.42
N PRO A 300 0.20 18.05 -11.13
CA PRO A 300 -1.09 18.29 -10.50
C PRO A 300 -1.58 17.18 -9.56
N ILE A 301 -1.18 15.92 -9.76
CA ILE A 301 -1.60 14.81 -8.88
C ILE A 301 -0.74 14.81 -7.62
N HIS A 302 0.57 15.00 -7.75
CA HIS A 302 1.49 15.00 -6.60
C HIS A 302 1.38 16.25 -5.72
N ALA A 303 0.73 17.30 -6.21
CA ALA A 303 0.39 18.50 -5.44
C ALA A 303 -0.67 18.23 -4.36
N GLN A 304 -1.55 17.23 -4.57
CA GLN A 304 -2.59 16.80 -3.63
C GLN A 304 -3.51 17.95 -3.16
N ASP A 305 -3.80 18.91 -4.05
CA ASP A 305 -4.57 20.12 -3.76
C ASP A 305 -5.83 20.28 -4.63
N THR A 306 -6.05 19.36 -5.57
CA THR A 306 -7.22 19.35 -6.47
C THR A 306 -8.18 18.21 -6.14
N TYR A 307 -9.48 18.51 -6.06
CA TYR A 307 -10.55 17.51 -6.07
C TYR A 307 -11.27 17.59 -7.43
N LEU A 308 -11.41 16.46 -8.13
CA LEU A 308 -12.12 16.40 -9.41
C LEU A 308 -13.63 16.47 -9.15
N THR A 309 -14.26 17.54 -9.60
CA THR A 309 -15.71 17.75 -9.49
C THR A 309 -16.47 16.87 -10.49
N GLU A 310 -17.78 16.71 -10.32
CA GLU A 310 -18.60 15.92 -11.25
C GLU A 310 -18.50 16.43 -12.71
N ASP A 311 -18.44 17.76 -12.90
CA ASP A 311 -18.22 18.35 -14.23
C ASP A 311 -16.87 17.93 -14.81
N MET A 312 -15.82 17.92 -13.98
CA MET A 312 -14.49 17.48 -14.42
C MET A 312 -14.46 15.98 -14.76
N LEU A 313 -15.20 15.16 -14.01
CA LEU A 313 -15.35 13.73 -14.28
C LEU A 313 -16.10 13.49 -15.61
N LEU A 314 -17.13 14.29 -15.90
CA LEU A 314 -17.86 14.23 -17.18
C LEU A 314 -17.01 14.67 -18.38
N GLU A 315 -16.09 15.61 -18.19
CA GLU A 315 -15.15 16.00 -19.25
C GLU A 315 -14.09 14.92 -19.48
N LEU A 316 -13.48 14.40 -18.41
CA LEU A 316 -12.56 13.26 -18.49
C LEU A 316 -13.21 12.04 -19.14
N ALA A 317 -14.51 11.86 -18.90
CA ALA A 317 -15.28 10.80 -19.53
C ALA A 317 -15.30 10.90 -21.07
N GLN A 318 -15.40 12.11 -21.61
CA GLN A 318 -15.34 12.34 -23.05
C GLN A 318 -13.96 12.01 -23.64
N GLU A 319 -12.92 12.00 -22.80
CA GLU A 319 -11.55 11.59 -23.13
C GLU A 319 -11.29 10.10 -22.80
N HIS A 320 -12.35 9.31 -22.56
CA HIS A 320 -12.29 7.89 -22.22
C HIS A 320 -11.57 7.55 -20.90
N VAL A 321 -11.41 8.53 -20.01
CA VAL A 321 -10.90 8.30 -18.65
C VAL A 321 -12.09 8.02 -17.72
N LYS A 322 -12.11 6.82 -17.13
CA LYS A 322 -13.20 6.32 -16.28
C LYS A 322 -12.71 6.00 -14.87
N PRO A 323 -13.42 6.44 -13.82
CA PRO A 323 -13.14 5.97 -12.47
C PRO A 323 -13.87 4.64 -12.18
N PHE A 324 -13.35 3.89 -11.23
CA PHE A 324 -14.11 3.03 -10.34
C PHE A 324 -14.78 3.92 -9.29
N ARG A 325 -16.10 4.04 -9.34
CA ARG A 325 -16.86 4.82 -8.37
C ARG A 325 -17.40 3.92 -7.27
N ILE A 326 -17.00 4.18 -6.03
CA ILE A 326 -17.31 3.35 -4.86
C ILE A 326 -18.16 4.12 -3.88
N SER A 327 -19.31 3.54 -3.49
CA SER A 327 -20.06 3.95 -2.31
C SER A 327 -19.67 3.04 -1.15
N GLN A 328 -18.84 3.54 -0.24
CA GLN A 328 -18.32 2.80 0.91
C GLN A 328 -19.30 2.91 2.09
N ALA A 329 -19.82 1.76 2.53
CA ALA A 329 -20.65 1.65 3.73
C ALA A 329 -19.82 1.29 4.98
N LEU A 330 -20.43 1.47 6.16
CA LEU A 330 -19.80 1.13 7.44
C LEU A 330 -19.35 -0.34 7.46
N GLY A 331 -18.10 -0.59 7.85
CA GLY A 331 -17.52 -1.92 7.93
C GLY A 331 -17.01 -2.49 6.61
N GLU A 332 -17.01 -1.70 5.53
CA GLU A 332 -16.39 -2.07 4.25
C GLU A 332 -14.95 -1.60 4.14
N ALA A 333 -14.11 -2.46 3.57
CA ALA A 333 -12.74 -2.13 3.22
C ALA A 333 -12.60 -1.87 1.72
N VAL A 334 -11.99 -0.75 1.35
CA VAL A 334 -11.61 -0.44 -0.03
C VAL A 334 -10.13 -0.77 -0.19
N PHE A 335 -9.80 -1.63 -1.15
CA PHE A 335 -8.44 -1.92 -1.57
C PHE A 335 -8.08 -1.08 -2.80
N ILE A 336 -6.97 -0.34 -2.69
CA ILE A 336 -6.45 0.56 -3.72
C ILE A 336 -5.12 0.02 -4.22
N PRO A 337 -5.01 -0.39 -5.50
CA PRO A 337 -3.74 -0.82 -6.08
C PRO A 337 -2.72 0.33 -6.10
N ALA A 338 -1.44 -0.01 -5.96
CA ALA A 338 -0.35 0.96 -6.09
C ALA A 338 -0.44 1.71 -7.44
N GLY A 339 -0.13 3.01 -7.43
CA GLY A 339 -0.11 3.83 -8.64
C GLY A 339 -1.47 4.30 -9.16
N CYS A 340 -2.59 3.86 -8.58
CA CYS A 340 -3.92 4.33 -8.97
C CYS A 340 -4.22 5.73 -8.39
N PRO A 341 -4.48 6.76 -9.23
CA PRO A 341 -4.95 8.05 -8.74
C PRO A 341 -6.31 7.90 -8.08
N HIS A 342 -6.54 8.53 -6.93
CA HIS A 342 -7.83 8.45 -6.26
C HIS A 342 -8.13 9.66 -5.37
N GLN A 343 -9.42 9.84 -5.09
CA GLN A 343 -9.95 10.91 -4.25
C GLN A 343 -11.14 10.38 -3.41
N VAL A 344 -11.47 11.08 -2.32
CA VAL A 344 -12.52 10.67 -1.38
C VAL A 344 -13.39 11.84 -0.97
N SER A 345 -14.70 11.65 -1.04
CA SER A 345 -15.70 12.57 -0.48
C SER A 345 -16.53 11.89 0.61
N ASN A 346 -16.50 12.42 1.82
CA ASN A 346 -17.33 12.00 2.94
C ASN A 346 -18.77 12.44 2.72
N ARG A 347 -19.68 11.47 2.65
CA ARG A 347 -21.13 11.72 2.63
C ARG A 347 -21.70 11.91 4.03
N ARG A 348 -21.00 11.42 5.05
CA ARG A 348 -21.30 11.54 6.48
C ARG A 348 -20.00 11.75 7.26
N ALA A 349 -20.07 12.20 8.51
CA ALA A 349 -18.86 12.25 9.33
C ALA A 349 -18.33 10.83 9.57
N CYS A 350 -17.05 10.59 9.26
CA CYS A 350 -16.47 9.26 9.18
C CYS A 350 -15.17 9.16 9.97
N ILE A 351 -14.93 7.97 10.54
CA ILE A 351 -13.63 7.51 11.02
C ILE A 351 -13.22 6.35 10.13
N LYS A 352 -12.07 6.48 9.47
CA LYS A 352 -11.46 5.42 8.65
C LYS A 352 -10.11 5.07 9.23
N ILE A 353 -9.73 3.80 9.13
CA ILE A 353 -8.38 3.32 9.43
C ILE A 353 -7.83 2.70 8.16
N ALA A 354 -6.61 3.04 7.79
CA ALA A 354 -5.94 2.47 6.63
C ALA A 354 -4.56 1.96 6.98
N CYS A 355 -4.06 1.03 6.18
CA CYS A 355 -2.65 0.72 6.15
C CYS A 355 -2.21 0.47 4.71
N ASP A 356 -0.94 0.73 4.49
CA ASP A 356 -0.29 0.47 3.23
C ASP A 356 0.38 -0.90 3.28
N PHE A 357 0.52 -1.52 2.12
CA PHE A 357 1.25 -2.76 1.97
C PHE A 357 1.93 -2.80 0.62
N LEU A 358 3.07 -3.49 0.57
CA LEU A 358 3.82 -3.69 -0.65
C LEU A 358 3.72 -5.17 -1.02
N CYS A 359 3.10 -5.47 -2.15
CA CYS A 359 3.00 -6.81 -2.71
C CYS A 359 3.71 -6.86 -4.06
N VAL A 360 3.99 -8.06 -4.56
CA VAL A 360 4.79 -8.26 -5.78
C VAL A 360 4.11 -7.64 -7.01
N GLU A 361 2.78 -7.73 -7.09
CA GLU A 361 1.94 -7.13 -8.12
C GLU A 361 2.09 -5.61 -8.17
N GLY A 362 2.27 -4.97 -7.02
CA GLY A 362 2.37 -3.52 -6.89
C GLY A 362 3.77 -2.94 -7.17
N VAL A 363 4.83 -3.77 -7.22
CA VAL A 363 6.22 -3.29 -7.24
C VAL A 363 6.53 -2.36 -8.41
N GLU A 364 6.05 -2.68 -9.61
CA GLU A 364 6.34 -1.84 -10.78
C GLU A 364 5.67 -0.47 -10.67
N ALA A 365 4.39 -0.45 -10.27
CA ALA A 365 3.68 0.80 -10.03
C ALA A 365 4.35 1.60 -8.89
N SER A 366 4.78 0.94 -7.82
CA SER A 366 5.55 1.57 -6.74
C SER A 366 6.87 2.17 -7.23
N ASN A 367 7.62 1.45 -8.08
CA ASN A 367 8.86 1.98 -8.64
C ASN A 367 8.59 3.20 -9.53
N ALA A 368 7.55 3.14 -10.36
CA ALA A 368 7.15 4.26 -11.21
C ALA A 368 6.79 5.51 -10.39
N VAL A 369 5.95 5.37 -9.36
CA VAL A 369 5.58 6.50 -8.48
C VAL A 369 6.79 7.01 -7.69
N SER A 370 7.65 6.13 -7.16
CA SER A 370 8.91 6.53 -6.52
C SER A 370 9.81 7.30 -7.48
N ALA A 371 9.90 6.91 -8.76
CA ALA A 371 10.65 7.63 -9.77
C ALA A 371 10.08 9.03 -10.02
N GLU A 372 8.76 9.16 -10.16
CA GLU A 372 8.07 10.46 -10.29
C GLU A 372 8.36 11.37 -9.07
N PHE A 373 8.36 10.83 -7.85
CA PHE A 373 8.73 11.58 -6.64
C PHE A 373 10.18 12.09 -6.65
N ARG A 374 11.12 11.28 -7.16
CA ARG A 374 12.53 11.69 -7.32
C ARG A 374 12.68 12.85 -8.31
N GLU A 375 11.91 12.86 -9.39
CA GLU A 375 11.91 13.95 -10.38
C GLU A 375 11.47 15.29 -9.80
N ILE A 376 10.53 15.28 -8.85
CA ILE A 376 10.07 16.48 -8.14
C ILE A 376 10.81 16.73 -6.81
N HIS A 377 11.96 16.07 -6.61
CA HIS A 377 12.83 16.18 -5.43
C HIS A 377 12.13 15.91 -4.09
N ARG A 378 11.10 15.04 -4.09
CA ARG A 378 10.55 14.48 -2.84
C ARG A 378 11.38 13.28 -2.41
N GLU A 379 11.59 13.13 -1.10
CA GLU A 379 12.35 12.01 -0.54
C GLU A 379 11.67 10.67 -0.86
N ASP A 380 12.45 9.68 -1.30
CA ASP A 380 12.00 8.30 -1.49
C ASP A 380 11.96 7.59 -0.13
N VAL A 381 10.85 7.76 0.58
CA VAL A 381 10.65 7.21 1.93
C VAL A 381 10.45 5.68 1.88
N LEU A 382 10.04 5.11 0.74
CA LEU A 382 9.69 3.69 0.64
C LEU A 382 10.92 2.77 0.66
N GLN A 383 12.10 3.25 0.26
CA GLN A 383 13.31 2.41 0.16
C GLN A 383 13.02 1.09 -0.57
N LEU A 384 12.31 1.16 -1.70
CA LEU A 384 11.73 0.00 -2.41
C LEU A 384 12.76 -1.11 -2.65
N ASP A 385 13.93 -0.71 -3.12
CA ASP A 385 15.17 -1.45 -3.18
C ASP A 385 15.43 -2.35 -1.96
N ALA A 386 15.52 -1.74 -0.77
CA ALA A 386 15.78 -2.46 0.47
C ALA A 386 14.63 -3.43 0.82
N MET A 387 13.38 -3.02 0.59
CA MET A 387 12.21 -3.88 0.80
C MET A 387 12.29 -5.17 -0.04
N LEU A 388 12.59 -5.05 -1.33
CA LEU A 388 12.68 -6.18 -2.25
C LEU A 388 13.82 -7.13 -1.88
N TRP A 389 14.97 -6.58 -1.51
CA TRP A 389 16.11 -7.36 -1.08
C TRP A 389 15.82 -8.18 0.18
N TYR A 390 15.31 -7.55 1.24
CA TYR A 390 15.02 -8.28 2.48
C TYR A 390 13.91 -9.30 2.29
N SER A 391 12.93 -8.99 1.43
CA SER A 391 11.91 -9.96 1.00
C SER A 391 12.55 -11.16 0.32
N TRP A 392 13.44 -10.94 -0.63
CA TRP A 392 14.15 -12.02 -1.33
C TRP A 392 14.95 -12.90 -0.36
N GLN A 393 15.71 -12.28 0.54
CA GLN A 393 16.49 -12.99 1.56
C GLN A 393 15.59 -13.84 2.45
N SER A 394 14.51 -13.25 2.97
CA SER A 394 13.61 -13.94 3.87
C SER A 394 12.90 -15.10 3.19
N VAL A 395 12.39 -14.92 1.97
CA VAL A 395 11.69 -15.99 1.22
C VAL A 395 12.65 -17.11 0.82
N SER A 396 13.86 -16.77 0.38
CA SER A 396 14.88 -17.78 0.02
C SER A 396 15.25 -18.66 1.22
N GLN A 397 15.46 -18.06 2.40
CA GLN A 397 15.72 -18.81 3.63
C GLN A 397 14.54 -19.69 4.05
N LEU A 398 13.30 -19.19 3.91
CA LEU A 398 12.10 -19.99 4.21
C LEU A 398 12.00 -21.22 3.30
N LEU A 399 12.30 -21.06 2.01
CA LEU A 399 12.30 -22.17 1.07
C LEU A 399 13.38 -23.21 1.39
N GLU A 400 14.58 -22.79 1.76
CA GLU A 400 15.64 -23.71 2.22
C GLU A 400 15.17 -24.52 3.43
N LEU A 401 14.59 -23.87 4.44
CA LEU A 401 14.06 -24.54 5.63
C LEU A 401 12.95 -25.54 5.29
N CYS A 402 12.03 -25.18 4.39
CA CYS A 402 10.98 -26.09 3.93
C CYS A 402 11.56 -27.32 3.21
N THR A 403 12.61 -27.15 2.39
CA THR A 403 13.25 -28.28 1.70
C THR A 403 14.01 -29.21 2.65
N GLU A 404 14.60 -28.68 3.73
CA GLU A 404 15.24 -29.50 4.78
C GLU A 404 14.22 -30.29 5.59
N ASP A 405 13.05 -29.71 5.89
CA ASP A 405 11.96 -30.39 6.57
C ASP A 405 11.34 -31.50 5.70
N ASP A 406 11.13 -31.26 4.41
CA ASP A 406 10.66 -32.28 3.45
C ASP A 406 11.66 -33.44 3.32
N ALA A 407 12.96 -33.13 3.27
CA ALA A 407 14.02 -34.15 3.24
C ALA A 407 14.08 -34.99 4.54
N ASN A 408 13.77 -34.39 5.70
CA ASN A 408 13.75 -35.07 6.98
C ASN A 408 12.45 -35.86 7.26
N GLN A 409 11.34 -35.53 6.59
CA GLN A 409 10.07 -36.25 6.73
C GLN A 409 10.04 -37.58 5.94
N GLY A 410 10.90 -37.73 4.93
CA GLY A 410 11.00 -38.95 4.11
C GLY A 410 11.77 -40.12 4.75
N THR A 411 12.53 -39.90 5.82
CA THR A 411 13.30 -40.94 6.49
C THR A 411 13.05 -40.93 7.99
N GLY A 412 12.47 -42.01 8.52
CA GLY A 412 12.32 -42.17 9.98
C GLY A 412 13.67 -42.04 10.68
N PRO A 413 13.73 -41.44 11.89
CA PRO A 413 15.00 -41.09 12.52
C PRO A 413 15.84 -42.35 12.74
N SER A 414 17.08 -42.32 12.25
CA SER A 414 18.02 -43.44 12.39
C SER A 414 18.24 -43.77 13.87
N ARG A 415 18.66 -45.00 14.16
CA ARG A 415 18.96 -45.42 15.54
C ARG A 415 19.97 -44.49 16.23
N ARG A 416 20.88 -43.87 15.46
CA ARG A 416 21.88 -42.90 15.92
C ARG A 416 21.23 -41.54 16.26
N GLU A 417 20.26 -41.09 15.49
CA GLU A 417 19.51 -39.85 15.73
C GLU A 417 18.54 -39.97 16.89
N ARG A 418 17.85 -41.10 17.04
CA ARG A 418 17.03 -41.36 18.24
C ARG A 418 17.86 -41.30 19.52
N LYS A 419 19.09 -41.85 19.48
CA LYS A 419 20.03 -41.82 20.61
C LYS A 419 20.57 -40.41 20.87
N ARG A 420 20.85 -39.62 19.83
CA ARG A 420 21.25 -38.21 19.94
C ARG A 420 20.13 -37.31 20.45
N LYS A 421 18.88 -37.52 20.02
CA LYS A 421 17.70 -36.80 20.49
C LYS A 421 17.42 -37.10 21.97
N ALA A 422 17.40 -38.37 22.36
CA ALA A 422 17.26 -38.78 23.75
C ALA A 422 18.38 -38.21 24.66
N SER A 423 19.62 -38.14 24.16
CA SER A 423 20.75 -37.53 24.88
C SER A 423 20.58 -36.02 25.07
N ARG A 424 20.03 -35.30 24.09
CA ARG A 424 19.77 -33.84 24.13
C ARG A 424 18.54 -33.48 24.96
N GLU A 425 17.61 -34.41 25.16
CA GLU A 425 16.38 -34.18 25.92
C GLU A 425 16.51 -34.43 27.43
N THR A 426 17.68 -34.92 27.87
CA THR A 426 17.99 -35.04 29.30
C THR A 426 17.95 -33.67 30.00
N SER A 427 17.49 -33.66 31.25
CA SER A 427 17.36 -32.44 32.07
C SER A 427 18.69 -31.68 32.19
N LYS A 428 19.81 -32.43 32.25
CA LYS A 428 21.17 -31.88 32.29
C LYS A 428 21.58 -31.21 30.97
N ALA A 429 21.30 -31.84 29.82
CA ALA A 429 21.60 -31.26 28.51
C ALA A 429 20.74 -30.02 28.23
N LYS A 430 19.47 -30.01 28.65
CA LYS A 430 18.59 -28.83 28.57
C LYS A 430 19.12 -27.66 29.42
N ALA A 431 19.54 -27.94 30.66
CA ALA A 431 20.12 -26.93 31.55
C ALA A 431 21.44 -26.36 31.01
N ASP A 432 22.33 -27.20 30.49
CA ASP A 432 23.58 -26.77 29.86
C ASP A 432 23.35 -25.92 28.60
N ASN A 433 22.32 -26.25 27.81
CA ASN A 433 21.99 -25.48 26.62
C ASN A 433 21.42 -24.10 26.98
N ILE A 434 20.58 -24.02 28.04
CA ILE A 434 20.12 -22.75 28.60
C ILE A 434 21.30 -21.92 29.13
N ARG A 435 22.26 -22.55 29.82
CA ARG A 435 23.47 -21.89 30.32
C ARG A 435 24.33 -21.32 29.18
N LYS A 436 24.58 -22.11 28.13
CA LYS A 436 25.32 -21.66 26.93
C LYS A 436 24.60 -20.55 26.18
N LYS A 437 23.26 -20.58 26.12
CA LYS A 437 22.45 -19.52 25.50
C LYS A 437 22.51 -18.21 26.30
N ARG A 438 22.61 -18.30 27.63
CA ARG A 438 22.87 -17.15 28.52
C ARG A 438 24.30 -16.61 28.38
N GLN A 439 25.30 -17.49 28.28
CA GLN A 439 26.71 -17.09 28.04
C GLN A 439 26.90 -16.41 26.67
N ARG A 440 26.28 -16.93 25.60
CA ARG A 440 26.29 -16.28 24.27
C ARG A 440 25.58 -14.92 24.24
N LYS A 441 24.66 -14.67 25.18
CA LYS A 441 24.02 -13.35 25.37
C LYS A 441 24.91 -12.37 26.12
N ALA A 442 25.92 -12.86 26.86
CA ALA A 442 26.83 -12.05 27.67
C ALA A 442 28.17 -11.72 26.95
N GLU A 443 28.51 -12.42 25.88
CA GLU A 443 29.77 -12.22 25.12
C GLU A 443 29.67 -11.29 23.91
N VAL A 444 28.55 -10.56 23.73
CA VAL A 444 28.46 -9.53 22.69
C VAL A 444 28.97 -8.21 23.26
N ASN A 445 30.23 -7.90 23.00
CA ASN A 445 30.84 -6.63 23.38
C ASN A 445 30.30 -5.50 22.47
N PRO A 446 29.79 -4.38 23.01
CA PRO A 446 29.26 -3.26 22.25
C PRO A 446 30.40 -2.31 21.87
N GLY A 447 30.62 -2.07 20.58
CA GLY A 447 31.72 -1.21 20.15
C GLY A 447 31.58 -0.68 18.73
N VAL A 448 31.35 0.62 18.65
CA VAL A 448 31.61 1.53 17.53
C VAL A 448 30.62 1.49 16.36
N TYR A 449 29.55 2.29 16.48
CA TYR A 449 28.77 2.75 15.32
C TYR A 449 29.29 4.14 14.93
N ASN A 450 30.17 4.17 13.93
CA ASN A 450 30.32 5.35 13.09
C ASN A 450 29.18 5.32 12.07
N SER A 451 28.64 6.48 11.73
CA SER A 451 27.66 6.66 10.65
C SER A 451 28.18 5.99 9.36
N GLY A 452 27.59 4.85 8.97
CA GLY A 452 28.15 4.03 7.89
C GLY A 452 27.08 3.15 7.23
N THR A 453 27.04 3.24 5.90
CA THR A 453 26.34 2.36 4.97
C THR A 453 26.23 0.91 5.44
N PHE A 454 25.02 0.37 5.51
CA PHE A 454 24.77 -1.05 5.77
C PHE A 454 25.55 -1.93 4.77
N GLN A 455 26.27 -2.93 5.27
CA GLN A 455 27.03 -3.89 4.47
C GLN A 455 26.30 -5.26 4.46
N TYR A 456 26.20 -5.86 3.29
CA TYR A 456 25.34 -7.00 2.95
C TYR A 456 26.12 -8.10 2.23
N TRP A 457 25.72 -9.35 2.41
CA TRP A 457 26.25 -10.51 1.69
C TRP A 457 25.26 -10.95 0.61
N CYS A 458 25.76 -11.50 -0.50
CA CYS A 458 24.90 -12.17 -1.49
C CYS A 458 24.13 -13.30 -0.81
N PRO A 459 22.79 -13.37 -0.94
CA PRO A 459 21.99 -14.36 -0.24
C PRO A 459 21.73 -15.59 -1.12
N HIS A 460 22.27 -15.61 -2.35
CA HIS A 460 22.04 -16.68 -3.29
C HIS A 460 22.72 -17.94 -2.77
N PRO A 461 22.05 -19.11 -2.76
CA PRO A 461 22.61 -20.35 -2.21
C PRO A 461 23.97 -20.71 -2.83
N ALA A 462 24.13 -20.50 -4.15
CA ALA A 462 25.41 -20.71 -4.84
C ALA A 462 26.55 -19.76 -4.42
N CYS A 463 26.28 -18.75 -3.59
CA CYS A 463 27.28 -17.89 -2.98
C CYS A 463 27.47 -18.13 -1.47
N ALA A 464 26.71 -19.06 -0.88
CA ALA A 464 26.93 -19.47 0.50
C ALA A 464 28.35 -20.03 0.67
N GLY A 465 29.12 -19.45 1.59
CA GLY A 465 30.51 -19.84 1.86
C GLY A 465 31.58 -19.18 0.96
N SER A 466 31.22 -18.19 0.13
CA SER A 466 32.23 -17.44 -0.64
C SER A 466 33.00 -16.44 0.26
N ASN A 467 34.33 -16.38 0.15
CA ASN A 467 35.19 -15.42 0.86
C ASN A 467 35.17 -13.99 0.26
N ARG A 468 34.07 -13.58 -0.39
CA ARG A 468 33.96 -12.22 -0.95
C ARG A 468 33.78 -11.20 0.17
N PRO A 469 34.22 -9.94 0.00
CA PRO A 469 33.87 -8.90 0.96
C PRO A 469 32.34 -8.63 0.93
N PRO A 470 31.74 -8.17 2.04
CA PRO A 470 30.36 -7.71 2.03
C PRO A 470 30.24 -6.46 1.15
N PHE A 471 29.14 -6.36 0.42
CA PHE A 471 28.85 -5.24 -0.47
C PHE A 471 27.98 -4.20 0.25
N ASP A 472 27.90 -2.98 -0.25
CA ASP A 472 26.73 -2.15 0.04
C ASP A 472 25.50 -2.70 -0.70
N PHE A 473 24.35 -2.08 -0.49
CA PHE A 473 23.09 -2.51 -1.09
C PHE A 473 23.19 -2.59 -2.63
N ASN A 474 23.78 -1.57 -3.27
CA ASN A 474 23.95 -1.51 -4.71
C ASN A 474 24.93 -2.56 -5.25
N GLY A 475 26.03 -2.82 -4.53
CA GLY A 475 27.02 -3.83 -4.91
C GLY A 475 26.46 -5.24 -4.80
N VAL A 476 25.57 -5.50 -3.84
CA VAL A 476 24.82 -6.75 -3.74
C VAL A 476 23.94 -6.96 -4.97
N LEU A 477 23.18 -5.93 -5.35
CA LEU A 477 22.29 -5.95 -6.50
C LEU A 477 23.07 -6.17 -7.80
N SER A 478 24.20 -5.48 -7.97
CA SER A 478 25.14 -5.66 -9.08
C SER A 478 25.74 -7.08 -9.13
N HIS A 479 26.02 -7.68 -7.97
CA HIS A 479 26.53 -9.05 -7.90
C HIS A 479 25.50 -10.11 -8.30
N LEU A 480 24.24 -9.99 -7.85
CA LEU A 480 23.14 -10.87 -8.27
C LEU A 480 22.96 -10.81 -9.80
N ARG A 481 22.98 -9.59 -10.34
CA ARG A 481 22.93 -9.31 -11.77
C ARG A 481 24.08 -9.92 -12.56
N GLY A 482 25.31 -9.94 -12.04
CA GLY A 482 26.47 -10.43 -12.81
C GLY A 482 26.66 -11.95 -12.76
N ARG A 483 26.09 -12.64 -11.77
CA ARG A 483 26.41 -14.05 -11.50
C ARG A 483 25.19 -14.96 -11.36
N HIS A 484 23.99 -14.40 -11.25
CA HIS A 484 22.75 -15.11 -10.96
C HIS A 484 21.59 -14.67 -11.88
N GLU A 485 21.87 -14.38 -13.16
CA GLU A 485 20.88 -13.86 -14.12
C GLU A 485 19.66 -14.77 -14.35
N LEU A 486 19.84 -16.10 -14.20
CA LEU A 486 18.78 -17.10 -14.36
C LEU A 486 17.78 -17.14 -13.20
N VAL A 487 18.09 -16.46 -12.08
CA VAL A 487 17.16 -16.33 -10.95
C VAL A 487 15.94 -15.50 -11.35
N ILE A 488 16.06 -14.69 -12.40
CA ILE A 488 15.07 -13.68 -12.74
C ILE A 488 14.42 -13.97 -14.10
N ASP A 489 13.30 -14.69 -14.05
CA ASP A 489 12.51 -15.02 -15.22
C ASP A 489 11.66 -13.82 -15.69
N GLN A 490 11.46 -13.74 -17.01
CA GLN A 490 10.76 -12.66 -17.70
C GLN A 490 9.33 -13.03 -18.14
N SER A 491 8.90 -14.28 -17.98
CA SER A 491 7.60 -14.76 -18.50
C SER A 491 6.40 -14.56 -17.57
N TRP A 492 6.58 -14.03 -16.36
CA TRP A 492 5.54 -14.04 -15.32
C TRP A 492 4.39 -13.04 -15.51
N ARG A 493 4.41 -12.23 -16.58
CA ARG A 493 3.44 -11.14 -16.86
C ARG A 493 2.75 -11.24 -18.21
N THR A 494 2.31 -12.42 -18.63
CA THR A 494 1.28 -12.45 -19.69
C THR A 494 -0.07 -12.12 -19.06
N LEU A 495 -0.36 -10.82 -18.91
CA LEU A 495 -1.69 -10.35 -18.51
C LEU A 495 -2.67 -10.54 -19.68
N PRO A 496 -3.92 -10.96 -19.42
CA PRO A 496 -4.95 -11.03 -20.44
C PRO A 496 -5.26 -9.62 -20.99
N THR A 497 -5.61 -9.53 -22.28
CA THR A 497 -5.94 -8.28 -22.99
C THR A 497 -7.34 -7.73 -22.68
N LEU A 498 -7.91 -8.09 -21.53
CA LEU A 498 -9.30 -7.80 -21.16
C LEU A 498 -9.42 -6.41 -20.52
N SER A 499 -10.55 -5.75 -20.75
CA SER A 499 -10.94 -4.52 -20.05
C SER A 499 -11.29 -4.80 -18.58
N PRO A 500 -11.29 -3.77 -17.71
CA PRO A 500 -11.70 -3.93 -16.31
C PRO A 500 -13.05 -4.61 -16.11
N ASP A 501 -14.07 -4.24 -16.91
CA ASP A 501 -15.40 -4.83 -16.79
C ASP A 501 -15.42 -6.30 -17.24
N GLU A 502 -14.69 -6.64 -18.32
CA GLU A 502 -14.54 -8.03 -18.77
C GLU A 502 -13.83 -8.89 -17.71
N LEU A 503 -12.82 -8.35 -17.03
CA LEU A 503 -12.15 -9.02 -15.91
C LEU A 503 -13.11 -9.26 -14.74
N VAL A 504 -13.99 -8.31 -14.44
CA VAL A 504 -15.00 -8.49 -13.39
C VAL A 504 -16.02 -9.56 -13.79
N GLU A 505 -16.44 -9.62 -15.05
CA GLU A 505 -17.31 -10.69 -15.54
C GLU A 505 -16.61 -12.06 -15.51
N GLU A 506 -15.34 -12.14 -15.89
CA GLU A 506 -14.55 -13.37 -15.78
C GLU A 506 -14.39 -13.82 -14.32
N PHE A 507 -14.15 -12.86 -13.41
CA PHE A 507 -14.13 -13.13 -11.98
C PHE A 507 -15.45 -13.73 -11.52
N LYS A 508 -16.59 -13.14 -11.93
CA LYS A 508 -17.91 -13.66 -11.57
C LYS A 508 -18.10 -15.10 -12.06
N LEU A 509 -17.67 -15.40 -13.29
CA LEU A 509 -17.79 -16.74 -13.86
C LEU A 509 -16.89 -17.78 -13.16
N LYS A 510 -15.71 -17.38 -12.68
CA LYS A 510 -14.72 -18.29 -12.09
C LYS A 510 -14.86 -18.50 -10.58
N PHE A 511 -15.35 -17.49 -9.86
CA PHE A 511 -15.25 -17.41 -8.39
C PHE A 511 -16.57 -17.10 -7.65
N SER A 512 -17.69 -16.99 -8.38
CA SER A 512 -19.05 -16.97 -7.79
C SER A 512 -19.62 -18.38 -7.76
#